data_AF-A0A970F7Y8-F1
#
_entry.id   AF-A0A970F7Y8-F1
#
_cell.length_a   1.000
_cell.length_b   1.000
_cell.length_c   1.000
_cell.angle_alpha   90.00
_cell.angle_beta   90.00
_cell.angle_gamma   90.00
#
_symmetry.space_group_name_H-M   'P 1'
#
loop_
_entity.id
_entity.type
_entity.pdbx_description
1 polymer ?
#
loop_
_entity_poly.entity_id
_entity_poly.type
_entity_poly.pdbx_seq_one_letter_code
_entity_poly.pdbx_strand_id
1 'polypeptide(L)' 'LAERTAEKVDRTGRPVFLEPMPAFERKQIHAALSKKDYVKTHSEGEEPYRYLVVEPAKKYY' A
#
# COMPACT_ATOMS: atom_id res chain seq x y z
N LEU A 1 -8.62 -7.24 1.86
CA LEU A 1 -7.70 -6.32 2.57
C LEU A 1 -7.24 -5.18 1.66
N ALA A 2 -6.52 -5.49 0.57
CA ALA A 2 -6.00 -4.51 -0.38
C ALA A 2 -7.02 -3.43 -0.80
N GLU A 3 -8.20 -3.83 -1.28
CA GLU A 3 -9.24 -2.88 -1.73
C GLU A 3 -9.68 -1.91 -0.64
N ARG A 4 -10.00 -2.41 0.56
CA ARG A 4 -10.37 -1.59 1.72
C ARG A 4 -9.25 -0.61 2.11
N THR A 5 -7.99 -1.03 1.99
CA THR A 5 -6.83 -0.16 2.23
C THR A 5 -6.77 0.96 1.20
N ALA A 6 -6.96 0.64 -0.08
CA ALA A 6 -6.97 1.64 -1.14
C ALA A 6 -8.12 2.64 -0.99
N GLU A 7 -9.33 2.17 -0.66
CA GLU A 7 -10.49 3.04 -0.38
C GLU A 7 -10.24 3.95 0.83
N LYS A 8 -9.58 3.44 1.87
CA LYS A 8 -9.19 4.25 3.03
C LYS A 8 -8.19 5.34 2.64
N VAL A 9 -7.19 5.01 1.82
CA VAL A 9 -6.20 5.96 1.32
C VAL A 9 -6.86 7.04 0.46
N ASP A 10 -7.74 6.65 -0.47
CA ASP A 10 -8.49 7.57 -1.32
C ASP A 10 -9.37 8.52 -0.51
N ARG A 11 -10.14 7.99 0.46
CA ARG A 11 -11.02 8.80 1.31
C ARG A 11 -10.27 9.75 2.24
N THR A 12 -9.12 9.33 2.78
CA THR A 12 -8.41 10.11 3.79
C THR A 12 -7.31 10.99 3.23
N GLY A 13 -6.84 10.72 2.00
CA GLY A 13 -5.65 11.34 1.43
C GLY A 13 -4.37 11.04 2.21
N ARG A 14 -4.39 10.07 3.13
CA ARG A 14 -3.26 9.73 4.02
C ARG A 14 -2.71 8.34 3.69
N PRO A 15 -1.39 8.14 3.79
CA PRO A 15 -0.79 6.81 3.69
C PRO A 15 -1.34 5.85 4.74
N VAL A 16 -1.42 4.57 4.36
CA VAL A 16 -1.69 3.46 5.27
C VAL A 16 -0.48 2.52 5.26
N PHE A 17 -0.04 2.17 6.46
CA PHE A 17 1.05 1.24 6.72
C PHE A 17 0.44 -0.10 7.07
N LEU A 18 0.76 -1.13 6.28
CA LEU A 18 0.39 -2.51 6.63
C LEU A 18 1.43 -3.10 7.59
N GLU A 19 1.06 -4.15 8.29
CA GLU A 19 2.00 -4.87 9.15
C GLU A 19 3.11 -5.55 8.32
N PRO A 20 4.30 -5.79 8.90
CA PRO A 20 5.31 -6.61 8.26
C PRO A 20 4.77 -7.99 7.87
N MET A 21 5.10 -8.44 6.66
CA MET A 21 4.62 -9.71 6.11
C MET A 21 5.64 -10.27 5.11
N PRO A 22 5.64 -11.59 4.81
CA PRO A 22 6.58 -12.17 3.86
C PRO A 22 6.56 -11.52 2.48
N ALA A 23 7.68 -11.57 1.75
CA ALA A 23 7.82 -10.96 0.43
C ALA A 23 6.74 -11.40 -0.57
N PHE A 24 6.27 -12.64 -0.49
CA PHE A 24 5.20 -13.15 -1.35
C PHE A 24 3.86 -12.44 -1.10
N GLU A 25 3.46 -12.28 0.17
CA GLU A 25 2.22 -11.58 0.52
C GLU A 25 2.28 -10.10 0.10
N ARG A 26 3.41 -9.42 0.35
CA ARG A 26 3.61 -8.03 -0.12
C ARG A 26 3.44 -7.92 -1.64
N LYS A 27 3.99 -8.87 -2.41
CA LYS A 27 3.87 -8.88 -3.88
C LYS A 27 2.42 -9.10 -4.34
N GLN A 28 1.66 -9.98 -3.68
CA GLN A 28 0.25 -10.19 -4.01
C GLN A 28 -0.57 -8.91 -3.80
N ILE A 29 -0.36 -8.22 -2.68
CA ILE A 29 -1.05 -6.96 -2.39
C ILE A 29 -0.61 -5.86 -3.37
N HIS A 30 0.69 -5.76 -3.66
CA HIS A 30 1.22 -4.82 -4.64
C HIS A 30 0.57 -5.02 -6.02
N ALA A 31 0.51 -6.27 -6.51
CA ALA A 31 -0.10 -6.60 -7.79
C ALA A 31 -1.63 -6.38 -7.80
N ALA A 32 -2.32 -6.58 -6.67
CA ALA A 32 -3.73 -6.26 -6.56
C ALA A 32 -3.99 -4.74 -6.62
N LEU A 33 -3.11 -3.95 -6.01
CA LEU A 33 -3.23 -2.50 -5.93
C LEU A 33 -2.68 -1.75 -7.15
N SER A 34 -1.78 -2.36 -7.93
CA SER A 34 -1.21 -1.73 -9.13
C SER A 34 -2.24 -1.44 -10.23
N LYS A 35 -3.45 -2.00 -10.14
CA LYS A 35 -4.58 -1.73 -11.04
C LYS A 35 -5.36 -0.45 -10.68
N LYS A 36 -5.04 0.20 -9.56
CA LYS A 36 -5.75 1.38 -9.05
C LYS A 36 -4.88 2.63 -9.21
N ASP A 37 -5.15 3.42 -10.23
CA ASP A 37 -4.34 4.59 -10.62
C ASP A 37 -4.29 5.72 -9.57
N TYR A 38 -5.17 5.67 -8.56
CA TYR A 38 -5.24 6.66 -7.48
C TYR A 38 -4.38 6.30 -6.26
N VAL A 39 -3.79 5.10 -6.20
CA VAL A 39 -2.85 4.70 -5.16
C VAL A 39 -1.53 4.22 -5.73
N LYS A 40 -0.45 4.37 -4.97
CA LYS A 40 0.85 3.76 -5.22
C LYS A 40 1.27 2.97 -3.99
N THR A 41 2.14 1.99 -4.19
CA THR A 41 2.63 1.15 -3.10
C THR A 41 4.11 0.90 -3.22
N HIS A 42 4.78 0.79 -2.08
CA HIS A 42 6.19 0.48 -1.97
C HIS A 42 6.48 -0.21 -0.64
N SER A 43 7.59 -0.92 -0.54
CA SER A 43 7.99 -1.59 0.71
C SER A 43 9.09 -0.82 1.41
N GLU A 44 8.93 -0.61 2.71
CA GLU A 44 9.91 0.05 3.58
C GLU A 44 10.34 -0.89 4.71
N GLY A 45 11.52 -0.63 5.29
CA GLY A 45 12.14 -1.46 6.31
C GLY A 45 12.94 -2.65 5.77
N GLU A 46 13.53 -3.41 6.69
CA GLU A 46 14.36 -4.59 6.43
C GLU A 46 13.67 -5.86 6.96
N GLU A 47 13.91 -7.00 6.31
CA GLU A 47 13.32 -8.28 6.74
C GLU A 47 13.83 -8.66 8.15
N PRO A 48 12.98 -9.17 9.07
CA PRO A 48 11.56 -9.54 8.91
C PRO A 48 10.55 -8.41 9.12
N TYR A 49 11.02 -7.21 9.44
CA TYR A 49 10.19 -6.04 9.75
C TYR A 49 9.80 -5.21 8.53
N ARG A 50 10.01 -5.74 7.32
CA ARG A 50 9.72 -5.04 6.08
C ARG A 50 8.21 -5.05 5.81
N TYR A 51 7.64 -3.86 5.68
CA TYR A 51 6.20 -3.65 5.54
C TYR A 51 5.84 -3.01 4.19
N LEU A 52 4.54 -3.03 3.86
CA LEU A 52 4.01 -2.38 2.66
C LEU A 52 3.35 -1.05 3.03
N VAL A 53 3.74 0.02 2.34
CA VAL A 53 3.11 1.33 2.39
C VAL A 53 2.16 1.46 1.21
N VAL A 54 0.95 1.95 1.47
CA VAL A 54 -0.05 2.31 0.46
C VAL A 54 -0.32 3.80 0.61
N GLU A 55 -0.08 4.60 -0.42
CA GLU A 55 -0.22 6.05 -0.37
C GLU A 55 -0.93 6.60 -1.64
N PRO A 56 -1.51 7.81 -1.59
CA PRO A 56 -2.17 8.38 -2.76
C PRO A 56 -1.18 8.63 -3.91
N ALA A 57 -1.60 8.31 -5.14
CA ALA A 57 -0.77 8.53 -6.33
C ALA A 57 -0.71 10.00 -6.75
N LYS A 58 -1.79 10.77 -6.52
CA LYS A 58 -1.84 12.21 -6.77
C LYS A 58 -1.65 12.97 -5.46
N LYS A 59 -0.74 13.95 -5.45
CA LYS A 59 -0.67 14.93 -4.37
C LYS A 59 -1.92 15.80 -4.46
N TYR A 60 -2.83 15.66 -3.50
CA TYR A 60 -3.87 16.65 -3.26
C TYR A 60 -3.16 17.92 -2.76
N TYR A 61 -2.86 18.84 -3.66
CA TYR A 61 -2.37 20.19 -3.37
C TYR A 61 -3.53 21.18 -3.48
#